data_AF-A0A2N3DM41-F1
#
_entry.id   AF-A0A2N3DM41-F1
#
_cell.length_a   1.000
_cell.length_b   1.000
_cell.length_c   1.000
_cell.angle_alpha   90.00
_cell.angle_beta   90.00
_cell.angle_gamma   90.00
#
_symmetry.space_group_name_H-M   'P 1'
#
loop_
_entity.id
_entity.type
_entity.pdbx_description
1 polymer ?
#
loop_
_entity_poly.entity_id
_entity_poly.type
_entity_poly.pdbx_seq_one_letter_code
_entity_poly.pdbx_strand_id
1 'polypeptide(L)' 'AGLRAAGFAPVGDARAGDVALIAYAAGQFHLGLMGEGVMVHAHAGLRRVVETPVDGRVGERWRLGPPRCD' A
#
# COMPACT_ATOMS: atom_id res chain seq x y z
N ALA A 1 2.06 -13.80 3.35
CA ALA A 1 2.09 -14.79 2.26
C ALA A 1 1.75 -14.17 0.91
N GLY A 2 0.56 -13.55 0.74
CA GLY A 2 0.10 -13.00 -0.56
C GLY A 2 1.04 -11.98 -1.23
N LEU A 3 1.46 -10.92 -0.52
CA LEU A 3 2.35 -9.90 -1.11
C LEU A 3 3.67 -10.49 -1.63
N ARG A 4 4.31 -11.38 -0.86
CA ARG A 4 5.54 -12.07 -1.28
C ARG A 4 5.32 -12.94 -2.51
N ALA A 5 4.21 -13.67 -2.59
CA ALA A 5 3.86 -14.47 -3.75
C ALA A 5 3.64 -13.59 -4.99
N ALA A 6 3.08 -12.39 -4.82
CA ALA A 6 2.91 -11.38 -5.86
C ALA A 6 4.20 -10.61 -6.22
N GLY A 7 5.36 -11.01 -5.69
CA GLY A 7 6.66 -10.40 -6.03
C GLY A 7 7.04 -9.18 -5.20
N PHE A 8 6.29 -8.85 -4.15
CA PHE A 8 6.64 -7.76 -3.25
C PHE A 8 7.62 -8.20 -2.15
N ALA A 9 8.62 -7.37 -1.89
CA ALA A 9 9.60 -7.54 -0.80
C ALA A 9 9.46 -6.42 0.23
N PRO A 10 9.66 -6.68 1.54
CA PRO A 10 9.62 -5.64 2.57
C PRO A 10 10.75 -4.62 2.35
N VAL A 11 10.49 -3.35 2.65
CA VAL A 11 11.47 -2.25 2.54
C VAL A 11 11.46 -1.41 3.82
N GLY A 12 12.64 -0.94 4.22
CA GLY A 12 12.80 -0.06 5.40
C GLY A 12 12.77 1.42 5.06
N ASP A 13 13.09 1.78 3.81
CA ASP A 13 13.03 3.12 3.26
C ASP A 13 11.67 3.38 2.59
N ALA A 14 11.06 4.53 2.87
CA ALA A 14 9.83 4.95 2.22
C ALA A 14 10.11 5.60 0.87
N ARG A 15 9.39 5.16 -0.17
CA ARG A 15 9.42 5.78 -1.50
C ARG A 15 8.02 5.80 -2.11
N ALA A 16 7.81 6.73 -3.05
CA ALA A 16 6.67 6.67 -3.95
C ALA A 16 6.64 5.32 -4.71
N GLY A 17 5.44 4.76 -4.86
CA GLY A 17 5.20 3.44 -5.47
C GLY A 17 5.34 2.25 -4.51
N ASP A 18 5.71 2.46 -3.24
CA ASP A 18 5.64 1.40 -2.24
C ASP A 18 4.18 1.07 -1.92
N VAL A 19 3.89 -0.19 -1.66
CA VAL A 19 2.64 -0.60 -1.01
C VAL A 19 2.85 -0.53 0.49
N ALA A 20 1.95 0.13 1.22
CA ALA A 20 1.99 0.19 2.68
C ALA A 20 0.71 -0.34 3.32
N LEU A 21 0.85 -0.90 4.52
CA LEU A 21 -0.27 -1.19 5.40
C LEU A 21 -0.69 0.10 6.11
N ILE A 22 -1.95 0.48 5.99
CA ILE A 22 -2.54 1.61 6.71
C ILE A 22 -3.48 1.05 7.78
N ALA A 23 -3.21 1.40 9.04
CA ALA A 23 -4.06 1.06 10.16
C ALA A 23 -4.98 2.25 10.49
N TYR A 24 -6.29 2.00 10.37
CA TYR A 24 -7.35 2.92 10.74
C TYR A 24 -7.92 2.58 12.13
N ALA A 25 -8.80 3.44 12.63
CA ALA A 25 -9.55 3.18 13.85
C ALA A 25 -10.37 1.88 13.74
N ALA A 26 -10.80 1.36 14.90
CA ALA A 26 -11.61 0.15 15.01
C ALA A 26 -11.00 -1.11 14.37
N GLY A 27 -9.67 -1.18 14.25
CA GLY A 27 -8.96 -2.35 13.73
C GLY A 27 -9.15 -2.56 12.22
N GLN A 28 -9.56 -1.52 11.49
CA GLN A 28 -9.61 -1.58 10.03
C GLN A 28 -8.21 -1.43 9.45
N PHE A 29 -7.87 -2.32 8.50
CA PHE A 29 -6.60 -2.29 7.79
C PHE A 29 -6.83 -2.08 6.29
N HIS A 30 -5.92 -1.34 5.66
CA HIS A 30 -5.95 -1.09 4.23
C HIS A 30 -4.57 -1.25 3.60
N LEU A 31 -4.53 -1.55 2.31
CA LEU A 31 -3.31 -1.50 1.51
C LEU A 31 -3.44 -0.34 0.52
N GLY A 32 -2.43 0.52 0.48
CA GLY A 32 -2.37 1.66 -0.45
C GLY A 32 -1.03 1.74 -1.15
N LEU A 33 -1.03 2.21 -2.41
CA LEU A 33 0.17 2.59 -3.13
C LEU A 33 0.54 4.02 -2.72
N MET A 34 1.72 4.20 -2.15
CA MET A 34 2.12 5.46 -1.53
C MET A 34 2.63 6.46 -2.55
N GLY A 35 2.16 7.70 -2.46
CA GLY A 35 2.74 8.89 -3.09
C GLY A 35 3.33 9.82 -2.04
N GLU A 36 3.57 11.08 -2.41
CA GLU A 36 3.99 12.12 -1.47
C GLU A 36 2.77 12.64 -0.68
N GLY A 37 2.60 12.18 0.56
CA GLY A 37 1.47 12.57 1.43
C GLY A 37 0.11 11.99 1.04
N VAL A 38 0.03 11.27 -0.08
CA VAL A 38 -1.19 10.64 -0.62
C VAL A 38 -1.03 9.14 -0.77
N MET A 39 -2.14 8.44 -0.98
CA MET A 39 -2.17 7.04 -1.41
C MET A 39 -3.22 6.79 -2.48
N VAL A 40 -2.92 5.87 -3.38
CA VAL A 40 -3.89 5.28 -4.30
C VAL A 40 -4.39 3.95 -3.75
N HIS A 41 -5.70 3.79 -3.60
CA HIS A 41 -6.26 2.60 -2.97
C HIS A 41 -7.67 2.24 -3.48
N ALA A 42 -8.06 0.98 -3.29
CA ALA A 42 -9.40 0.50 -3.63
C ALA A 42 -10.38 0.85 -2.51
N HIS A 43 -11.13 1.93 -2.68
CA HIS A 43 -11.99 2.45 -1.63
C HIS A 43 -13.29 1.64 -1.49
N ALA A 44 -13.54 1.08 -0.30
CA ALA A 44 -14.67 0.18 -0.05
C ALA A 44 -16.05 0.85 -0.27
N GLY A 45 -16.26 2.06 0.26
CA GLY A 45 -17.51 2.80 0.10
C GLY A 45 -17.76 3.32 -1.33
N LEU A 46 -16.74 3.90 -1.97
CA LEU A 46 -16.87 4.48 -3.32
C LEU A 46 -16.81 3.45 -4.45
N ARG A 47 -16.39 2.21 -4.17
CA ARG A 47 -16.31 1.09 -5.12
C ARG A 47 -15.47 1.41 -6.37
N ARG A 48 -14.41 2.19 -6.21
CA ARG A 48 -13.46 2.53 -7.27
C ARG A 48 -12.07 2.76 -6.66
N VAL A 49 -11.07 2.81 -7.54
CA VAL A 49 -9.73 3.27 -7.16
C VAL A 49 -9.75 4.79 -7.04
N VAL A 50 -9.18 5.30 -5.95
CA VAL A 50 -9.09 6.75 -5.67
C VAL A 50 -7.70 7.09 -5.15
N GLU A 51 -7.34 8.36 -5.30
CA GLU A 51 -6.22 8.98 -4.61
C GLU A 51 -6.76 9.83 -3.46
N THR A 52 -6.21 9.66 -2.26
CA THR A 52 -6.60 10.42 -1.06
C THR A 52 -5.38 10.76 -0.21
N PRO A 53 -5.45 11.79 0.64
CA PRO A 53 -4.47 11.99 1.70
C PRO A 53 -4.33 10.75 2.59
N VAL A 54 -3.16 10.59 3.19
CA VAL A 54 -2.91 9.54 4.18
C VAL A 54 -3.26 10.07 5.57
N ASP A 55 -4.37 9.60 6.14
CA ASP A 55 -4.93 10.04 7.43
C ASP A 55 -4.89 8.95 8.52
N GLY A 56 -4.45 7.73 8.16
CA GLY A 56 -4.22 6.62 9.10
C GLY A 56 -2.75 6.45 9.50
N ARG A 57 -2.48 5.52 10.42
CA ARG A 57 -1.11 5.16 10.79
C ARG A 57 -0.49 4.29 9.70
N VAL A 58 0.59 4.76 9.09
CA VAL A 58 1.39 3.97 8.14
C VAL A 58 2.23 2.96 8.90
N GLY A 59 2.09 1.68 8.56
CA GLY A 59 2.86 0.57 9.10
C GLY A 59 3.93 0.08 8.12
N GLU A 60 4.05 -1.24 8.04
CA GLU A 60 4.99 -1.94 7.17
C GLU A 60 4.83 -1.57 5.69
N ARG A 61 5.95 -1.61 4.96
CA ARG A 61 6.04 -1.26 3.53
C ARG A 61 6.63 -2.39 2.73
N TRP A 62 6.17 -2.49 1.49
CA TRP A 62 6.69 -3.42 0.51
C TRP A 62 6.85 -2.76 -0.85
N ARG A 63 7.83 -3.24 -1.62
CA ARG A 63 8.12 -2.77 -2.97
C ARG A 63 8.07 -3.94 -3.93
N LEU A 64 7.44 -3.73 -5.08
CA LEU A 64 7.42 -4.72 -6.14
C LEU A 64 8.85 -4.88 -6.67
N GLY A 65 9.35 -6.12 -6.69
CA GLY A 65 10.62 -6.44 -7.35
C GLY A 65 10.53 -6.20 -8.86
N PRO A 66 11.65 -6.29 -9.59
CA PRO A 66 11.60 -6.25 -11.04
C PRO A 66 10.59 -7.30 -11.57
N PRO A 67 9.88 -7.01 -12.67
CA PRO A 67 8.96 -7.97 -13.26
C PRO A 67 9.69 -9.30 -13.44
N ARG A 68 9.06 -10.39 -12.99
CA ARG A 68 9.53 -11.72 -13.33
C ARG A 68 9.20 -11.88 -14.82
N CYS A 69 10.24 -11.96 -15.64
CA CYS A 69 10.08 -12.47 -16.99
C CYS A 69 9.90 -13.98 -16.81
N ASP A 70 8.66 -14.44 -16.79
CA ASP A 70 8.33 -15.85 -16.90
C ASP A 70 8.74 -16.37 -18.29
#